data_AF-A0A6A6LI93-F1
#
_entry.id   AF-A0A6A6LI93-F1
#
_cell.length_a   1.000
_cell.length_b   1.000
_cell.length_c   1.000
_cell.angle_alpha   90.00
_cell.angle_beta   90.00
_cell.angle_gamma   90.00
#
_symmetry.space_group_name_H-M   'P 1'
#
loop_
_entity.id
_entity.type
_entity.pdbx_description
1 polymer ?
#
loop_
_entity_poly.entity_id
_entity_poly.type
_entity_poly.pdbx_seq_one_letter_code
_entity_poly.pdbx_strand_id
1 'polypeptide(L)'
;MERRLKVEANSSLLVKDSSSETRKSSMDVLTVTKGLLAELSSRTRKRKSLNPEVLQKQKETLEGFFNMPLEAIQQANAYGNIEEIIHSLIQNSKDLHEKTILEILLARVAEFRESIPMAMVIEEAAEARIISLLGKATVLDARLEEREKKLSFLVPEFSRLSKEEEKLQAENQFLITQKAEILAHKKHVLAHMEKANDETSEDVEE
;
A
#
# COMPACT_ATOMS: atom_id res chain seq x y z
N MET A 1 -42.48 -47.07 14.41
CA MET A 1 -42.28 -47.39 12.99
C MET A 1 -40.93 -48.08 12.90
N GLU A 2 -40.86 -49.41 12.99
CA GLU A 2 -40.92 -50.32 11.83
C GLU A 2 -39.95 -49.91 10.72
N ARG A 3 -38.79 -50.59 10.61
CA ARG A 3 -38.51 -51.69 9.66
C ARG A 3 -38.39 -51.14 8.22
N ARG A 4 -37.29 -51.30 7.48
CA ARG A 4 -36.54 -52.53 7.17
C ARG A 4 -35.21 -52.17 6.48
N LEU A 5 -34.10 -52.65 7.03
CA LEU A 5 -32.98 -53.15 6.24
C LEU A 5 -33.37 -54.56 5.79
N LYS A 6 -33.23 -54.86 4.49
CA LYS A 6 -33.38 -56.22 3.97
C LYS A 6 -32.08 -56.63 3.29
N VAL A 7 -31.41 -57.58 3.93
CA VAL A 7 -30.37 -58.45 3.40
C VAL A 7 -31.05 -59.73 2.93
N GLU A 8 -30.67 -60.23 1.75
CA GLU A 8 -30.81 -61.61 1.26
C GLU A 8 -29.80 -61.66 0.08
N ALA A 9 -28.59 -62.23 0.18
CA ALA A 9 -28.14 -63.58 0.53
C ALA A 9 -28.47 -64.64 -0.55
N ASN A 10 -27.44 -65.43 -0.85
CA ASN A 10 -27.38 -66.69 -1.60
C ASN A 10 -27.13 -66.54 -3.12
N SER A 11 -26.22 -67.27 -3.76
CA SER A 11 -25.53 -68.51 -3.39
C SER A 11 -24.29 -68.72 -4.26
N SER A 12 -23.28 -69.32 -3.65
CA SER A 12 -22.13 -70.00 -4.24
C SER A 12 -22.46 -70.91 -5.42
N LEU A 13 -21.56 -70.99 -6.41
CA LEU A 13 -21.12 -72.26 -7.02
C LEU A 13 -19.85 -72.09 -7.86
N LEU A 14 -18.78 -72.74 -7.38
CA LEU A 14 -17.62 -73.23 -8.12
C LEU A 14 -18.04 -73.84 -9.47
N VAL A 15 -17.26 -73.60 -10.54
CA VAL A 15 -16.75 -74.62 -11.49
C VAL A 15 -15.72 -73.97 -12.46
N LYS A 16 -14.45 -74.27 -12.20
CA LYS A 16 -13.45 -74.84 -13.12
C LYS A 16 -12.80 -73.95 -14.19
N ASP A 17 -11.51 -73.72 -13.92
CA ASP A 17 -10.45 -73.28 -14.79
C ASP A 17 -10.52 -73.86 -16.21
N SER A 18 -10.41 -72.97 -17.20
CA SER A 18 -10.01 -73.30 -18.57
C SER A 18 -8.83 -72.42 -18.93
N SER A 19 -7.69 -72.72 -18.32
CA SER A 19 -6.38 -72.26 -18.77
C SER A 19 -6.11 -72.85 -20.16
N SER A 20 -6.34 -72.05 -21.21
CA SER A 20 -5.73 -72.31 -22.50
C SER A 20 -4.36 -71.63 -22.53
N GLU A 21 -3.38 -72.29 -21.91
CA GLU A 21 -1.96 -72.05 -22.17
C GLU A 21 -1.69 -72.31 -23.65
N THR A 22 -1.74 -71.26 -24.47
CA THR A 22 -1.00 -71.25 -25.73
C THR A 22 0.47 -71.18 -25.34
N ARG A 23 1.15 -72.34 -25.34
CA ARG A 23 2.61 -72.41 -25.27
C ARG A 23 3.18 -71.63 -26.44
N LYS A 24 3.41 -70.33 -26.26
CA LYS A 24 4.28 -69.56 -27.14
C LYS A 24 5.66 -70.16 -27.00
N SER A 25 6.16 -70.69 -28.11
CA SER A 25 7.50 -71.24 -28.23
C SER A 25 8.50 -70.24 -27.66
N SER A 26 9.47 -70.71 -26.85
CA SER A 26 10.55 -69.89 -26.29
C SER A 26 11.29 -69.08 -27.38
N MET A 27 11.28 -69.60 -28.62
CA MET A 27 11.83 -68.92 -29.79
C MET A 27 11.06 -67.65 -30.16
N ASP A 28 9.72 -67.65 -30.06
CA ASP A 28 8.87 -66.49 -30.39
C ASP A 28 9.03 -65.36 -29.36
N VAL A 29 9.15 -65.70 -28.08
CA VAL A 29 9.41 -64.73 -27.00
C VAL A 29 10.78 -64.09 -27.17
N LEU A 30 11.79 -64.86 -27.59
CA LEU A 30 13.14 -64.37 -27.89
C LEU A 30 13.17 -63.44 -29.11
N THR A 31 12.40 -63.71 -30.17
CA THR A 31 12.29 -62.80 -31.32
C THR A 31 11.53 -61.53 -31.00
N VAL A 32 10.44 -61.60 -30.23
CA VAL A 32 9.67 -60.41 -29.83
C VAL A 32 10.48 -59.50 -28.90
N THR A 33 11.21 -60.06 -27.94
CA THR A 33 12.09 -59.29 -27.05
C THR A 33 13.29 -58.69 -27.79
N LYS A 34 13.88 -59.41 -28.75
CA LYS A 34 14.93 -58.85 -29.63
C LYS A 34 14.40 -57.75 -30.54
N GLY A 35 13.18 -57.90 -31.07
CA GLY A 35 12.51 -56.87 -31.86
C GLY A 35 12.25 -55.61 -31.05
N LEU A 36 11.72 -55.75 -29.83
CA LEU A 36 11.49 -54.63 -28.92
C LEU A 36 12.79 -53.95 -28.49
N LEU A 37 13.87 -54.70 -28.23
CA LEU A 37 15.18 -54.11 -27.92
C LEU A 37 15.78 -53.36 -29.12
N ALA A 38 15.63 -53.89 -30.34
CA ALA A 38 16.06 -53.20 -31.56
C ALA A 38 15.21 -51.95 -31.85
N GLU A 39 13.92 -51.98 -31.55
CA GLU A 39 12.99 -50.86 -31.68
C GLU A 39 13.23 -49.78 -30.61
N LEU A 40 13.52 -50.17 -29.36
CA LEU A 40 13.95 -49.25 -28.30
C LEU A 40 15.33 -48.64 -28.60
N SER A 41 16.24 -49.43 -29.16
CA SER A 41 17.58 -48.98 -29.57
C SER A 41 17.51 -47.95 -30.70
N SER A 42 16.68 -48.19 -31.73
CA SER A 42 16.48 -47.26 -32.85
C SER A 42 15.66 -46.01 -32.47
N ARG A 43 14.86 -46.06 -31.38
CA ARG A 43 14.15 -44.89 -30.85
C ARG A 43 15.02 -43.96 -30.00
N THR A 44 16.30 -44.29 -29.76
CA THR A 44 17.28 -43.30 -29.25
C THR A 44 17.65 -42.33 -30.38
N ARG A 45 16.76 -41.37 -30.60
CA ARG A 45 16.98 -40.17 -31.40
C ARG A 45 18.33 -39.59 -30.96
N LYS A 46 19.34 -39.65 -31.83
CA LYS A 46 20.67 -39.04 -31.66
C LYS A 46 20.45 -37.61 -31.17
N ARG A 47 20.60 -37.37 -29.86
CA ARG A 47 20.65 -36.02 -29.30
C ARG A 47 21.86 -35.38 -29.93
N LYS A 48 21.63 -34.41 -30.81
CA LYS A 48 22.68 -33.58 -31.38
C LYS A 48 23.22 -32.78 -30.20
N SER A 49 24.31 -33.26 -29.58
CA SER A 49 24.95 -32.56 -28.47
C SER A 49 25.35 -31.18 -28.99
N LEU A 50 24.85 -30.12 -28.35
CA LEU A 50 25.34 -28.78 -28.65
C LEU A 50 26.86 -28.74 -28.40
N ASN A 51 27.55 -27.97 -29.23
CA ASN A 51 28.99 -27.73 -29.08
C ASN A 51 29.25 -27.15 -27.67
N PRO A 52 30.19 -27.71 -26.87
CA PRO A 52 30.51 -27.22 -25.52
C PRO A 52 30.80 -25.71 -25.46
N GLU A 53 31.37 -25.14 -26.52
CA GLU A 53 31.68 -23.71 -26.61
C GLU A 53 30.41 -22.84 -26.62
N VAL A 54 29.32 -23.32 -27.24
CA VAL A 54 28.02 -22.62 -27.26
C VAL A 54 27.35 -22.67 -25.89
N LEU A 55 27.46 -23.81 -25.19
CA LEU A 55 26.95 -23.95 -23.83
C LEU A 55 27.67 -23.02 -22.86
N GLN A 56 28.99 -22.89 -23.02
CA GLN A 56 29.79 -21.96 -22.20
C GLN A 56 29.36 -20.51 -22.42
N LYS A 57 29.19 -20.09 -23.68
CA LYS A 57 28.69 -18.74 -24.00
C LYS A 57 27.29 -18.47 -23.44
N GLN A 58 26.41 -19.48 -23.43
CA GLN A 58 25.08 -19.38 -22.81
C GLN A 58 25.18 -19.16 -21.30
N LYS A 59 26.10 -19.85 -20.61
CA LYS A 59 26.36 -19.66 -19.18
C LYS A 59 26.88 -18.25 -18.88
N GLU A 60 27.83 -17.74 -19.67
CA GLU A 60 28.35 -16.36 -19.56
C GLU A 60 27.26 -15.31 -19.79
N THR A 61 26.39 -15.55 -20.78
CA THR A 61 25.26 -14.65 -21.05
C THR A 61 24.27 -14.63 -19.87
N LEU A 62 23.99 -15.80 -19.28
CA LEU A 62 23.11 -15.93 -18.12
C LEU A 62 23.69 -15.23 -16.88
N GLU A 63 24.99 -15.36 -16.65
CA GLU A 63 25.71 -14.64 -15.60
C GLU A 63 25.60 -13.12 -15.79
N GLY A 64 25.68 -12.64 -17.03
CA GLY A 64 25.43 -11.24 -17.37
C GLY A 64 24.07 -10.75 -16.90
N PHE A 65 23.00 -11.55 -17.09
CA PHE A 65 21.67 -11.21 -16.58
C PHE A 65 21.57 -11.24 -15.06
N PHE A 66 22.22 -12.19 -14.37
CA PHE A 66 22.18 -12.25 -12.90
C PHE A 66 22.91 -11.10 -12.21
N ASN A 67 23.81 -10.42 -12.93
CA ASN A 67 24.45 -9.20 -12.45
C ASN A 67 23.60 -7.95 -12.67
N MET A 68 22.44 -8.06 -13.33
CA MET A 68 21.50 -6.95 -13.52
C MET A 68 20.42 -6.95 -12.44
N PRO A 69 19.93 -5.77 -12.02
CA PRO A 69 18.73 -5.68 -11.21
C PRO A 69 17.50 -6.18 -11.99
N LEU A 70 16.49 -6.68 -11.27
CA LEU A 70 15.31 -7.30 -11.88
C LEU A 70 14.49 -6.30 -12.70
N GLU A 71 14.49 -5.03 -12.29
CA GLU A 71 13.87 -3.91 -12.99
C GLU A 71 14.55 -3.68 -14.34
N ALA A 72 15.88 -3.79 -14.42
CA ALA A 72 16.61 -3.67 -15.68
C ALA A 72 16.34 -4.87 -16.60
N ILE A 73 16.22 -6.07 -16.05
CA ILE A 73 15.80 -7.27 -16.80
C ILE A 73 14.41 -7.07 -17.40
N GLN A 74 13.47 -6.52 -16.62
CA GLN A 74 12.12 -6.20 -17.06
C GLN A 74 12.13 -5.13 -18.17
N GLN A 75 12.87 -4.04 -17.99
CA GLN A 75 13.00 -2.96 -18.98
C GLN A 75 13.65 -3.44 -20.28
N ALA A 76 14.62 -4.35 -20.20
CA ALA A 76 15.26 -4.96 -21.35
C ALA A 76 14.39 -6.06 -22.01
N ASN A 77 13.22 -6.38 -21.44
CA ASN A 77 12.35 -7.49 -21.87
C ASN A 77 13.13 -8.81 -22.00
N ALA A 78 14.04 -9.07 -21.07
CA ALA A 78 15.03 -10.14 -21.18
C ALA A 78 14.57 -11.48 -20.59
N TYR A 79 13.44 -11.52 -19.88
CA TYR A 79 12.93 -12.74 -19.23
C TYR A 79 12.78 -13.92 -20.19
N GLY A 80 12.25 -13.71 -21.40
CA GLY A 80 12.13 -14.78 -22.40
C GLY A 80 13.48 -15.36 -22.85
N ASN A 81 14.48 -14.50 -23.05
CA ASN A 81 15.84 -14.95 -23.40
C ASN A 81 16.48 -15.75 -22.26
N ILE A 82 16.24 -15.33 -21.01
CA ILE A 82 16.72 -16.03 -19.81
C ILE A 82 16.07 -17.42 -19.72
N GLU A 83 14.75 -17.51 -19.89
CA GLU A 83 14.01 -18.79 -19.91
C GLU A 83 14.53 -19.73 -21.01
N GLU A 84 14.75 -19.22 -22.23
CA GLU A 84 15.30 -20.00 -23.35
C GLU A 84 16.70 -20.55 -23.07
N ILE A 85 17.58 -19.72 -22.50
CA ILE A 85 18.93 -20.14 -22.11
C ILE A 85 18.85 -21.25 -21.05
N ILE A 86 18.04 -21.08 -20.00
CA ILE A 86 17.88 -22.07 -18.94
C ILE A 86 17.33 -23.40 -19.50
N HIS A 87 16.31 -23.34 -20.37
CA HIS A 87 15.78 -24.52 -21.04
C HIS A 87 16.83 -25.26 -21.87
N SER A 88 17.67 -24.52 -22.63
CA SER A 88 18.80 -25.09 -23.37
C SER A 88 19.79 -25.79 -22.45
N LEU A 89 20.14 -25.17 -21.32
CA LEU A 89 21.07 -25.74 -20.35
C LEU A 89 20.51 -27.02 -19.71
N ILE A 90 19.23 -27.06 -19.34
CA ILE A 90 18.56 -28.26 -18.79
C ILE A 90 18.61 -29.43 -19.79
N GLN A 91 18.32 -29.15 -21.07
CA GLN A 91 18.29 -30.19 -22.11
C GLN A 91 19.68 -30.81 -22.36
N ASN A 92 20.74 -30.01 -22.21
CA ASN A 92 22.11 -30.42 -22.50
C ASN A 92 22.92 -30.87 -21.28
N SER A 93 22.44 -30.59 -20.05
CA SER A 93 23.08 -31.10 -18.85
C SER A 93 22.94 -32.62 -18.72
N LYS A 94 24.00 -33.26 -18.23
CA LYS A 94 24.02 -34.68 -17.85
C LYS A 94 23.91 -34.88 -16.35
N ASP A 95 24.18 -33.83 -15.57
CA ASP A 95 24.12 -33.87 -14.12
C ASP A 95 22.66 -33.64 -13.67
N LEU A 96 22.17 -34.54 -12.81
CA LEU A 96 20.81 -34.44 -12.29
C LEU A 96 20.69 -33.25 -11.33
N HIS A 97 21.74 -32.98 -10.56
CA HIS A 97 21.71 -31.88 -9.59
C HIS A 97 21.67 -30.52 -10.28
N GLU A 98 22.52 -30.29 -11.29
CA GLU A 98 22.48 -29.09 -12.14
C GLU A 98 21.10 -28.88 -12.76
N LYS A 99 20.44 -29.94 -13.25
CA LYS A 99 19.07 -29.83 -13.80
C LYS A 99 18.07 -29.35 -12.77
N THR A 100 18.06 -29.94 -11.59
CA THR A 100 17.13 -29.54 -10.53
C THR A 100 17.32 -28.07 -10.17
N ILE A 101 18.57 -27.60 -10.08
CA ILE A 101 18.86 -26.18 -9.81
C ILE A 101 18.31 -25.30 -10.93
N LEU A 102 18.54 -25.66 -12.19
CA LEU A 102 18.06 -24.91 -13.34
C LEU A 102 16.53 -24.89 -13.45
N GLU A 103 15.85 -25.98 -13.07
CA GLU A 103 14.38 -26.03 -13.01
C GLU A 103 13.81 -25.11 -11.92
N ILE A 104 14.44 -25.08 -10.74
CA ILE A 104 14.08 -24.13 -9.67
C ILE A 104 14.27 -22.69 -10.13
N LEU A 105 15.41 -22.42 -10.78
CA LEU A 105 15.72 -21.10 -11.31
C LEU A 105 14.70 -20.68 -12.38
N LEU A 106 14.29 -21.57 -13.27
CA LEU A 106 13.26 -21.31 -14.27
C LEU A 106 11.93 -20.91 -13.63
N ALA A 107 11.50 -21.63 -12.58
CA ALA A 107 10.29 -21.29 -11.83
C ALA A 107 10.41 -19.89 -11.21
N ARG A 108 11.58 -19.56 -10.65
CA ARG A 108 11.82 -18.25 -10.05
C ARG A 108 11.81 -17.10 -11.07
N VAL A 109 12.34 -17.34 -12.27
CA VAL A 109 12.31 -16.38 -13.37
C VAL A 109 10.87 -16.07 -13.79
N ALA A 110 10.00 -17.09 -13.85
CA ALA A 110 8.58 -16.90 -14.11
C ALA A 110 7.88 -16.09 -13.01
N GLU A 111 8.14 -16.40 -11.73
CA GLU A 111 7.62 -15.62 -10.59
C GLU A 111 8.04 -14.13 -10.67
N PHE A 112 9.29 -13.85 -11.02
CA PHE A 112 9.78 -12.48 -11.16
C PHE A 112 9.14 -11.75 -12.34
N ARG A 113 9.01 -12.41 -13.49
CA ARG A 113 8.35 -11.83 -14.66
C ARG A 113 6.92 -11.38 -14.36
N GLU A 114 6.21 -12.09 -13.49
CA GLU A 114 4.85 -11.72 -13.08
C GLU A 114 4.83 -10.65 -11.98
N SER A 115 5.73 -10.71 -11.01
CA SER A 115 5.69 -9.86 -9.81
C SER A 115 6.41 -8.51 -9.95
N ILE A 116 7.51 -8.44 -10.70
CA ILE A 116 8.33 -7.22 -10.83
C ILE A 116 7.59 -6.06 -11.50
N PRO A 117 6.82 -6.24 -12.58
CA PRO A 117 6.04 -5.15 -13.15
C PRO A 117 5.08 -4.50 -12.15
N MET A 118 4.43 -5.30 -11.31
CA MET A 118 3.54 -4.79 -10.28
C MET A 118 4.32 -4.05 -9.18
N ALA A 119 5.47 -4.59 -8.75
CA ALA A 119 6.32 -3.94 -7.77
C ALA A 119 6.80 -2.57 -8.25
N MET A 120 7.24 -2.45 -9.50
CA MET A 120 7.64 -1.18 -10.12
C MET A 120 6.49 -0.16 -10.12
N VAL A 121 5.28 -0.56 -10.50
CA VAL A 121 4.11 0.34 -10.49
C VAL A 121 3.78 0.82 -9.07
N ILE A 122 3.90 -0.07 -8.07
CA ILE A 122 3.67 0.29 -6.66
C ILE A 122 4.73 1.28 -6.19
N GLU A 123 6.00 1.06 -6.53
CA GLU A 123 7.11 1.95 -6.21
C GLU A 123 6.90 3.35 -6.82
N GLU A 124 6.65 3.43 -8.12
CA GLU A 124 6.38 4.70 -8.82
C GLU A 124 5.20 5.46 -8.20
N ALA A 125 4.11 4.75 -7.88
CA ALA A 125 2.95 5.34 -7.23
C ALA A 125 3.26 5.82 -5.80
N ALA A 126 4.09 5.08 -5.06
CA ALA A 126 4.53 5.47 -3.73
C ALA A 126 5.42 6.72 -3.77
N GLU A 127 6.36 6.79 -4.70
CA GLU A 127 7.23 7.95 -4.91
C GLU A 127 6.41 9.20 -5.27
N ALA A 128 5.48 9.08 -6.22
CA ALA A 128 4.60 10.19 -6.60
C ALA A 128 3.77 10.68 -5.40
N ARG A 129 3.30 9.76 -4.56
CA ARG A 129 2.56 10.09 -3.34
C ARG A 129 3.44 10.80 -2.31
N ILE A 130 4.68 10.36 -2.11
CA ILE A 130 5.64 10.99 -1.20
C ILE A 130 5.90 12.43 -1.64
N ILE A 131 6.19 12.65 -2.92
CA ILE A 131 6.42 14.00 -3.48
C ILE A 131 5.19 14.90 -3.29
N SER A 132 4.00 14.37 -3.58
CA SER A 132 2.74 15.11 -3.39
C SER A 132 2.49 15.52 -1.93
N LEU A 133 2.71 14.59 -1.00
CA LEU A 133 2.53 14.84 0.43
C LEU A 133 3.56 15.84 0.95
N LEU A 134 4.82 15.74 0.51
CA LEU A 134 5.86 16.70 0.86
C LEU A 134 5.48 18.11 0.41
N GLY A 135 4.99 18.26 -0.83
CA GLY A 135 4.48 19.54 -1.33
C GLY A 135 3.34 20.10 -0.46
N LYS A 136 2.37 19.26 -0.05
CA LYS A 136 1.28 19.70 0.85
C LYS A 136 1.79 20.11 2.23
N ALA A 137 2.76 19.40 2.78
CA ALA A 137 3.36 19.74 4.07
C ALA A 137 4.00 21.14 4.02
N THR A 138 4.83 21.42 3.01
CA THR A 138 5.46 22.75 2.87
C THR A 138 4.45 23.89 2.77
N VAL A 139 3.33 23.69 2.07
CA VAL A 139 2.24 24.67 1.98
C VAL A 139 1.56 24.90 3.34
N LEU A 140 1.36 23.82 4.11
CA LEU A 140 0.77 23.93 5.44
C LEU A 140 1.71 24.64 6.41
N ASP A 141 3.01 24.35 6.38
CA ASP A 141 4.02 25.00 7.21
C ASP A 141 4.08 26.52 6.93
N ALA A 142 4.09 26.91 5.66
CA ALA A 142 4.06 28.33 5.27
C ALA A 142 2.79 29.05 5.77
N ARG A 143 1.63 28.38 5.70
CA ARG A 143 0.37 28.93 6.23
C ARG A 143 0.37 29.03 7.74
N LEU A 144 0.98 28.07 8.43
CA LEU A 144 1.12 28.09 9.88
C LEU A 144 2.00 29.27 10.30
N GLU A 145 3.16 29.43 9.68
CA GLU A 145 4.07 30.56 9.95
C GLU A 145 3.38 31.91 9.72
N GLU A 146 2.64 32.06 8.62
CA GLU A 146 1.87 33.28 8.34
C GLU A 146 0.84 33.58 9.44
N ARG A 147 0.14 32.55 9.93
CA ARG A 147 -0.87 32.67 10.99
C ARG A 147 -0.23 33.04 12.33
N GLU A 148 0.88 32.41 12.68
CA GLU A 148 1.63 32.73 13.90
C GLU A 148 2.12 34.18 13.88
N LYS A 149 2.61 34.65 12.74
CA LYS A 149 3.05 36.04 12.56
C LYS A 149 1.90 37.05 12.67
N LYS A 150 0.69 36.69 12.20
CA LYS A 150 -0.50 37.52 12.40
C LYS A 150 -0.92 37.56 13.87
N LEU A 151 -0.87 36.42 14.55
CA LEU A 151 -1.22 36.33 15.97
C LEU A 151 -0.23 37.11 16.85
N SER A 152 1.07 37.08 16.52
CA SER A 152 2.08 37.82 17.27
C SER A 152 1.88 39.34 17.23
N PHE A 153 1.21 39.86 16.19
CA PHE A 153 0.78 41.26 16.12
C PHE A 153 -0.57 41.52 16.80
N LEU A 154 -1.57 40.65 16.56
CA LEU A 154 -2.94 40.87 17.04
C LEU A 154 -3.08 40.73 18.56
N VAL A 155 -2.37 39.80 19.19
CA VAL A 155 -2.49 39.56 20.64
C VAL A 155 -2.05 40.78 21.46
N PRO A 156 -0.88 41.40 21.19
CA PRO A 156 -0.49 42.65 21.86
C PRO A 156 -1.43 43.82 21.59
N GLU A 157 -1.90 44.00 20.34
CA GLU A 157 -2.84 45.08 20.00
C GLU A 157 -4.17 44.93 20.75
N PHE A 158 -4.70 43.71 20.85
CA PHE A 158 -5.91 43.45 21.63
C PHE A 158 -5.70 43.78 23.11
N SER A 159 -4.55 43.40 23.69
CA SER A 159 -4.22 43.76 25.07
C SER A 159 -4.08 45.28 25.28
N ARG A 160 -3.50 45.99 24.30
CA ARG A 160 -3.40 47.46 24.33
C ARG A 160 -4.78 48.11 24.32
N LEU A 161 -5.64 47.70 23.39
CA LEU A 161 -7.00 48.23 23.26
C LEU A 161 -7.85 47.93 24.49
N SER A 162 -7.74 46.72 25.06
CA SER A 162 -8.45 46.35 26.28
C SER A 162 -8.08 47.25 27.46
N LYS A 163 -6.79 47.56 27.64
CA LYS A 163 -6.35 48.52 28.68
C LYS A 163 -6.82 49.95 28.42
N GLU A 164 -6.93 50.35 27.15
CA GLU A 164 -7.44 51.66 26.77
C GLU A 164 -8.94 51.78 27.04
N GLU A 165 -9.71 50.72 26.73
CA GLU A 165 -11.13 50.59 27.06
C GLU A 165 -11.38 50.69 28.56
N GLU A 166 -10.61 49.97 29.39
CA GLU A 166 -10.72 50.04 30.86
C GLU A 166 -10.52 51.47 31.39
N LYS A 167 -9.56 52.23 30.85
CA LYS A 167 -9.30 53.62 31.23
C LYS A 167 -10.46 54.54 30.85
N LEU A 168 -10.94 54.43 29.61
CA LEU A 168 -12.06 55.24 29.14
C LEU A 168 -13.34 54.94 29.92
N GLN A 169 -13.56 53.68 30.28
CA GLN A 169 -14.69 53.29 31.12
C GLN A 169 -14.62 53.92 32.51
N ALA A 170 -13.44 53.93 33.14
CA ALA A 170 -13.25 54.58 34.43
C ALA A 170 -13.48 56.10 34.36
N GLU A 171 -12.97 56.77 33.32
CA GLU A 171 -13.18 58.20 33.09
C GLU A 171 -14.67 58.53 32.85
N ASN A 172 -15.38 57.71 32.09
CA ASN A 172 -16.81 57.89 31.86
C ASN A 172 -17.61 57.79 33.16
N GLN A 173 -17.31 56.80 34.01
CA GLN A 173 -17.98 56.66 35.32
C GLN A 173 -17.71 57.85 36.24
N PHE A 174 -16.48 58.38 36.23
CA PHE A 174 -16.15 59.60 36.96
C PHE A 174 -16.97 60.80 36.48
N LEU A 175 -17.08 61.01 35.17
CA LEU A 175 -17.87 62.10 34.59
C LEU A 175 -19.38 61.95 34.87
N ILE A 176 -19.91 60.72 34.84
CA ILE A 176 -21.30 60.44 35.23
C ILE A 176 -21.54 60.86 36.69
N THR A 177 -20.59 60.56 37.57
CA THR A 177 -20.68 60.89 39.00
C THR A 177 -20.65 62.40 39.21
N GLN A 178 -19.68 63.12 38.63
CA GLN A 178 -19.65 64.59 38.68
C GLN A 178 -20.92 65.23 38.14
N LYS A 179 -21.45 64.73 37.02
CA LYS A 179 -22.70 65.23 36.45
C LYS A 179 -23.86 65.07 37.43
N ALA A 180 -23.95 63.93 38.13
CA ALA A 180 -24.99 63.69 39.13
C ALA A 180 -24.88 64.67 40.32
N GLU A 181 -23.66 64.91 40.82
CA GLU A 181 -23.39 65.88 41.90
C GLU A 181 -23.77 67.31 41.50
N ILE A 182 -23.37 67.77 40.31
CA ILE A 182 -23.71 69.09 39.79
C ILE A 182 -25.23 69.24 39.65
N LEU A 183 -25.93 68.21 39.15
CA LEU A 183 -27.39 68.24 39.04
C LEU A 183 -28.07 68.29 40.41
N ALA A 184 -27.55 67.57 41.42
CA ALA A 184 -28.06 67.64 42.78
C ALA A 184 -27.85 69.03 43.40
N HIS A 185 -26.66 69.59 43.24
CA HIS A 185 -26.36 70.94 43.71
C HIS A 185 -27.24 72.00 43.03
N LYS A 186 -27.42 71.91 41.71
CA LYS A 186 -28.33 72.79 40.97
C LYS A 186 -29.76 72.73 41.50
N LYS A 187 -30.28 71.52 41.76
CA LYS A 187 -31.62 71.34 42.35
C LYS A 187 -31.73 71.97 43.73
N HIS A 188 -30.72 71.79 44.57
CA HIS A 188 -30.67 72.38 45.90
C HIS A 188 -30.67 73.92 45.86
N VAL A 189 -29.84 74.52 44.99
CA VAL A 189 -29.79 75.97 44.81
C VAL A 189 -31.13 76.52 44.33
N LEU A 190 -31.77 75.86 43.35
CA LEU A 190 -33.09 76.27 42.86
C LEU A 190 -34.15 76.25 43.98
N ALA A 191 -34.19 75.18 44.78
CA ALA A 191 -35.13 75.10 45.91
C ALA A 191 -34.89 76.21 46.95
N HIS A 192 -33.63 76.56 47.22
CA HIS A 192 -33.30 77.69 48.10
C HIS A 192 -33.75 79.04 47.52
N MET A 193 -33.61 79.24 46.20
CA MET A 193 -34.06 80.45 45.53
C MET A 193 -35.59 80.57 45.51
N GLU A 194 -36.31 79.46 45.27
CA GLU A 194 -37.78 79.42 45.35
C GLU A 194 -38.26 79.79 46.76
N LYS A 195 -37.68 79.16 47.79
CA LYS A 195 -38.00 79.47 49.18
C LYS A 195 -37.75 80.94 49.55
N ALA A 196 -36.59 81.48 49.16
CA ALA A 196 -36.26 82.88 49.43
C ALA A 196 -37.22 83.85 48.72
N ASN A 197 -37.65 83.51 47.50
CA ASN A 197 -38.61 84.30 46.75
C ASN A 197 -40.01 84.29 47.40
N ASP A 198 -40.47 83.12 47.86
CA ASP A 198 -41.74 82.98 48.57
C ASP A 198 -41.73 83.78 49.89
N GLU A 199 -40.66 83.67 50.69
CA GLU A 199 -40.48 84.45 51.93
C GLU A 199 -40.47 85.97 51.68
N THR A 200 -39.81 86.44 50.61
CA THR A 200 -39.84 87.88 50.23
C THR A 200 -41.18 88.35 49.68
N SER A 201 -42.05 87.44 49.23
CA SER A 201 -43.40 87.79 48.76
C SER A 201 -44.41 87.86 49.91
N GLU A 202 -44.25 87.05 50.96
CA GLU A 202 -45.06 87.12 52.19
C GLU A 202 -44.77 88.40 52.99
N ASP A 203 -43.51 88.84 53.06
CA ASP A 203 -43.10 90.09 53.76
C ASP A 203 -43.64 91.39 53.10
N VAL A 204 -44.25 91.29 51.91
CA VAL A 204 -44.84 92.42 51.16
C VAL A 204 -46.38 92.41 51.23
N GLU A 205 -47.01 91.35 51.74
CA GLU A 205 -48.47 91.22 51.87
C GLU A 205 -49.04 91.49 53.29
N GLU A 206 -48.24 92.01 54.24
CA GLU A 206 -48.72 92.54 55.55
C GLU A 206 -49.08 94.04 55.54
#